data_AF-A0A5B9ALI6-F1
#
_entry.id   AF-A0A5B9ALI6-F1
#
_cell.length_a   1.000
_cell.length_b   1.000
_cell.length_c   1.000
_cell.angle_alpha   90.00
_cell.angle_beta   90.00
_cell.angle_gamma   90.00
#
_symmetry.space_group_name_H-M   'P 1'
#
loop_
_entity.id
_entity.type
_entity.pdbx_description
1 polymer ?
#
loop_
_entity_poly.entity_id
_entity_poly.type
_entity_poly.pdbx_seq_one_letter_code
_entity_poly.pdbx_strand_id
1 'polypeptide(L)'
;MALPLRDFYPITRAAELLGCTEDDFIHWAMTGNIRLYILIEDGYCYVEPYHANNFVWHDKLFDFVNGLQELDESEKEVFLEFDESSDKLNDIVERIFDIIERRLGGISAIDNLDVRDFYQSFTYKTNLCVSDNFCVVNSVLLFSDSTKWRLKNLARYGIDASTPNLKYYASVHGFFGLDVDDFFSVWNFYPSIRPDADNRIYTPDSNFSVNLLTDKEIKFDIDSLYLSKSDFLTIKNVINNEGSDGVMPKKYRAYIMSNLHIWRTVAFGSPPETGGKLTQSKSKPERISKPMRLALQLLIRKFCGENLEPSKVANILTALAEEKGESYTFNDDTISNWLKNEIVVFKKLN
;
A
#
# COMPACT_ATOMS: atom_id res chain seq x y z
N MET A 1 9.43 -31.18 -12.12
CA MET A 1 10.21 -29.92 -12.04
C MET A 1 9.20 -28.79 -11.92
N ALA A 2 9.33 -27.94 -10.90
CA ALA A 2 8.47 -26.76 -10.78
C ALA A 2 8.85 -25.76 -11.88
N LEU A 3 7.89 -25.29 -12.66
CA LEU A 3 8.12 -24.21 -13.60
C LEU A 3 8.43 -22.93 -12.82
N PRO A 4 9.33 -22.05 -13.31
CA PRO A 4 9.55 -20.76 -12.69
C PRO A 4 8.23 -19.96 -12.68
N LEU A 5 8.01 -19.21 -11.60
CA LEU A 5 6.84 -18.35 -11.49
C LEU A 5 6.93 -17.21 -12.52
N ARG A 6 5.83 -16.94 -13.22
CA ARG A 6 5.67 -15.76 -14.08
C ARG A 6 5.50 -14.51 -13.23
N ASP A 7 5.93 -13.36 -13.74
CA ASP A 7 5.72 -12.06 -13.10
C ASP A 7 4.27 -11.59 -13.17
N PHE A 8 3.55 -11.99 -14.24
CA PHE A 8 2.12 -11.78 -14.41
C PHE A 8 1.42 -13.05 -14.87
N TYR A 9 0.25 -13.30 -14.29
CA TYR A 9 -0.65 -14.39 -14.67
C TYR A 9 -1.95 -13.80 -15.19
N PRO A 10 -2.47 -14.24 -16.35
CA PRO A 10 -3.89 -14.04 -16.66
C PRO A 10 -4.71 -14.55 -15.48
N ILE A 11 -5.73 -13.79 -15.06
CA ILE A 11 -6.45 -14.12 -13.83
C ILE A 11 -7.16 -15.49 -13.92
N THR A 12 -7.66 -15.88 -15.10
CA THR A 12 -8.16 -17.23 -15.39
C THR A 12 -7.17 -18.32 -14.96
N ARG A 13 -5.91 -18.17 -15.37
CA ARG A 13 -4.83 -19.10 -15.03
C ARG A 13 -4.44 -19.02 -13.55
N ALA A 14 -4.46 -17.84 -12.95
CA ALA A 14 -4.19 -17.68 -11.53
C ALA A 14 -5.26 -18.38 -10.67
N ALA A 15 -6.54 -18.26 -11.05
CA ALA A 15 -7.68 -18.89 -10.38
C ALA A 15 -7.52 -20.42 -10.38
N GLU A 16 -7.21 -21.01 -11.54
CA GLU A 16 -6.94 -22.45 -11.66
C GLU A 16 -5.80 -22.92 -10.73
N LEU A 17 -4.72 -22.15 -10.65
CA LEU A 17 -3.54 -22.51 -9.87
C LEU A 17 -3.74 -22.34 -8.36
N LEU A 18 -4.61 -21.42 -7.94
CA LEU A 18 -4.90 -21.11 -6.55
C LEU A 18 -6.14 -21.86 -6.04
N GLY A 19 -6.93 -22.48 -6.92
CA GLY A 19 -8.17 -23.16 -6.55
C GLY A 19 -9.28 -22.20 -6.12
N CYS A 20 -9.30 -20.99 -6.69
CA CYS A 20 -10.32 -19.96 -6.45
C CYS A 20 -11.00 -19.57 -7.78
N THR A 21 -11.85 -18.54 -7.74
CA THR A 21 -12.55 -17.99 -8.91
C THR A 21 -12.03 -16.61 -9.28
N GLU A 22 -12.36 -16.14 -10.48
CA GLU A 22 -12.04 -14.77 -10.91
C GLU A 22 -12.77 -13.72 -10.07
N ASP A 23 -14.01 -14.01 -9.65
CA ASP A 23 -14.80 -13.16 -8.76
C ASP A 23 -14.09 -12.92 -7.41
N ASP A 24 -13.34 -13.90 -6.90
CA ASP A 24 -12.52 -13.73 -5.70
C ASP A 24 -11.44 -12.66 -5.90
N PHE A 25 -10.80 -12.63 -7.08
CA PHE A 25 -9.82 -11.59 -7.39
C PHE A 25 -10.45 -10.21 -7.54
N ILE A 26 -11.63 -10.12 -8.19
CA ILE A 26 -12.37 -8.85 -8.28
C ILE A 26 -12.71 -8.35 -6.87
N HIS A 27 -13.16 -9.24 -5.98
CA HIS A 27 -13.45 -8.91 -4.60
C HIS A 27 -12.20 -8.40 -3.86
N TRP A 28 -11.09 -9.14 -3.93
CA TRP A 28 -9.85 -8.76 -3.25
C TRP A 28 -9.22 -7.48 -3.81
N ALA A 29 -9.39 -7.20 -5.11
CA ALA A 29 -8.98 -5.94 -5.71
C ALA A 29 -9.81 -4.78 -5.19
N MET A 30 -11.14 -4.95 -5.16
CA MET A 30 -12.09 -3.96 -4.63
C MET A 30 -11.83 -3.62 -3.15
N THR A 31 -11.34 -4.58 -2.35
CA THR A 31 -11.02 -4.35 -0.94
C THR A 31 -9.58 -3.89 -0.69
N GLY A 32 -8.77 -3.72 -1.74
CA GLY A 32 -7.37 -3.27 -1.66
C GLY A 32 -6.40 -4.33 -1.13
N ASN A 33 -6.78 -5.60 -1.19
CA ASN A 33 -5.91 -6.71 -0.80
C ASN A 33 -4.91 -7.07 -1.88
N ILE A 34 -5.32 -6.94 -3.15
CA ILE A 34 -4.48 -7.14 -4.34
C ILE A 34 -4.72 -5.99 -5.32
N ARG A 35 -3.92 -5.91 -6.39
CA ARG A 35 -4.16 -5.03 -7.53
C ARG A 35 -4.24 -5.88 -8.80
N LEU A 36 -5.28 -5.67 -9.60
CA LEU A 36 -5.40 -6.28 -10.92
C LEU A 36 -4.78 -5.38 -11.97
N TYR A 37 -4.17 -5.99 -12.99
CA TYR A 37 -3.40 -5.31 -14.01
C TYR A 37 -4.01 -5.50 -15.39
N ILE A 38 -3.89 -4.50 -16.24
CA ILE A 38 -4.20 -4.57 -17.66
C ILE A 38 -2.92 -4.41 -18.48
N LEU A 39 -2.82 -5.12 -19.60
CA LEU A 39 -1.74 -4.94 -20.57
C LEU A 39 -2.11 -3.84 -21.56
N ILE A 40 -1.27 -2.81 -21.65
CA ILE A 40 -1.41 -1.70 -22.59
C ILE A 40 -0.34 -1.86 -23.67
N GLU A 41 -0.76 -2.19 -24.90
CA GLU A 41 0.15 -2.34 -26.04
C GLU A 41 0.64 -0.99 -26.56
N ASP A 42 -0.22 0.02 -26.61
CA ASP A 42 0.15 1.39 -26.95
C ASP A 42 -0.94 2.33 -26.44
N GLY A 43 -0.54 3.40 -25.77
CA GLY A 43 -1.46 4.35 -25.19
C GLY A 43 -0.78 5.68 -24.90
N TYR A 44 -1.61 6.70 -24.66
CA TYR A 44 -1.14 8.00 -24.19
C TYR A 44 -1.72 8.27 -22.81
N CYS A 45 -0.94 8.95 -21.97
CA CYS A 45 -1.36 9.32 -20.63
C CYS A 45 -0.93 10.75 -20.31
N TYR A 46 -1.51 11.26 -19.23
CA TYR A 46 -1.02 12.40 -18.49
C TYR A 46 -0.31 11.91 -17.22
N VAL A 47 0.88 12.45 -16.96
CA VAL A 47 1.66 12.19 -15.75
C VAL A 47 1.53 13.40 -14.85
N GLU A 48 1.06 13.21 -13.62
CA GLU A 48 0.97 14.30 -12.66
C GLU A 48 2.37 14.89 -12.40
N PRO A 49 2.53 16.24 -12.40
CA PRO A 49 3.80 16.86 -12.09
C PRO A 49 4.32 16.44 -10.72
N TYR A 50 5.62 16.15 -10.63
CA TYR A 50 6.26 15.90 -9.35
C TYR A 50 6.11 17.12 -8.43
N HIS A 51 5.49 16.88 -7.28
CA HIS A 51 5.46 17.81 -6.16
C HIS A 51 5.87 17.04 -4.90
N ALA A 52 6.93 17.49 -4.23
CA ALA A 52 7.39 16.85 -2.99
C ALA A 52 6.28 16.81 -1.92
N ASN A 53 5.40 17.82 -1.93
CA ASN A 53 4.24 17.88 -1.03
C ASN A 53 3.24 16.73 -1.20
N ASN A 54 3.27 16.00 -2.32
CA ASN A 54 2.40 14.84 -2.52
C ASN A 54 2.81 13.66 -1.62
N PHE A 55 4.02 13.68 -1.06
CA PHE A 55 4.60 12.62 -0.25
C PHE A 55 4.61 12.94 1.26
N VAL A 56 3.94 14.03 1.68
CA VAL A 56 3.90 14.52 3.07
C VAL A 56 3.37 13.47 4.06
N TRP A 57 2.57 12.52 3.60
CA TRP A 57 1.98 11.46 4.42
C TRP A 57 2.61 10.09 4.15
N HIS A 58 3.76 10.07 3.49
CA HIS A 58 4.42 8.84 3.11
C HIS A 58 5.34 8.33 4.23
N ASP A 59 4.79 7.76 5.30
CA ASP A 59 5.54 7.32 6.50
C ASP A 59 6.80 6.50 6.16
N LYS A 60 6.72 5.64 5.14
CA LYS A 60 7.88 4.85 4.68
C LYS A 60 9.01 5.66 4.05
N LEU A 61 8.68 6.79 3.44
CA LEU A 61 9.66 7.73 2.91
C LEU A 61 10.36 8.47 4.05
N PHE A 62 9.63 8.85 5.10
CA PHE A 62 10.23 9.40 6.32
C PHE A 62 11.19 8.40 6.97
N ASP A 63 10.75 7.16 7.16
CA ASP A 63 11.59 6.10 7.72
C ASP A 63 12.85 5.87 6.88
N PHE A 64 12.69 5.84 5.55
CA PHE A 64 13.79 5.66 4.61
C PHE A 64 14.82 6.79 4.71
N VAL A 65 14.37 8.05 4.62
CA VAL A 65 15.26 9.22 4.64
C VAL A 65 15.98 9.35 5.99
N ASN A 66 15.28 9.11 7.10
CA ASN A 66 15.91 9.09 8.43
C ASN A 66 17.00 8.02 8.56
N GLY A 67 16.83 6.89 7.87
CA GLY A 67 17.78 5.78 7.84
C GLY A 67 19.01 6.02 6.97
N LEU A 68 19.04 7.05 6.11
CA LEU A 68 20.19 7.37 5.27
C LEU A 68 21.31 7.97 6.11
N GLN A 69 22.45 7.27 6.19
CA GLN A 69 23.62 7.70 6.97
C GLN A 69 24.40 8.81 6.27
N GLU A 70 24.22 8.95 4.96
CA GLU A 70 24.85 9.93 4.09
C GLU A 70 24.25 11.34 4.16
N LEU A 71 23.08 11.46 4.79
CA LEU A 71 22.44 12.74 5.06
C LEU A 71 22.74 13.15 6.50
N ASP A 72 23.14 14.40 6.69
CA ASP A 72 23.26 14.96 8.03
C ASP A 72 21.88 15.34 8.61
N GLU A 73 21.83 15.64 9.90
CA GLU A 73 20.55 15.94 10.58
C GLU A 73 19.88 17.21 10.02
N SER A 74 20.64 18.19 9.53
CA SER A 74 20.05 19.39 8.91
C SER A 74 19.44 19.10 7.54
N GLU A 75 20.04 18.20 6.77
CA GLU A 75 19.52 17.75 5.47
C GLU A 75 18.27 16.90 5.63
N LYS A 76 18.24 16.05 6.66
CA LYS A 76 17.04 15.32 7.07
C LYS A 76 15.97 16.31 7.51
N GLU A 77 16.28 17.25 8.40
CA GLU A 77 15.34 18.28 8.86
C GLU A 77 14.73 19.05 7.69
N VAL A 78 15.49 19.50 6.69
CA VAL A 78 14.92 20.20 5.51
C VAL A 78 14.02 19.29 4.65
N PHE A 79 14.27 17.98 4.61
CA PHE A 79 13.38 17.05 3.91
C PHE A 79 12.07 16.81 4.69
N LEU A 80 12.14 16.83 6.02
CA LEU A 80 11.06 16.40 6.92
C LEU A 80 10.21 17.59 7.42
N GLU A 81 10.83 18.76 7.62
CA GLU A 81 10.21 20.02 7.97
C GLU A 81 9.93 20.79 6.67
N PHE A 82 8.67 20.78 6.25
CA PHE A 82 8.15 21.45 5.05
C PHE A 82 8.15 22.98 5.19
N ASP A 83 9.25 23.58 5.64
CA ASP A 83 9.44 25.02 5.64
C ASP A 83 10.78 25.38 4.98
N GLU A 84 10.78 26.47 4.21
CA GLU A 84 11.92 27.08 3.52
C GLU A 84 12.34 26.53 2.13
N SER A 85 11.64 27.02 1.11
CA SER A 85 12.03 27.08 -0.32
C SER A 85 12.06 25.75 -1.08
N SER A 86 11.33 25.69 -2.20
CA SER A 86 11.29 24.54 -3.12
C SER A 86 12.65 24.12 -3.65
N ASP A 87 13.63 25.04 -3.65
CA ASP A 87 14.92 24.84 -4.28
C ASP A 87 15.83 23.95 -3.40
N LYS A 88 15.91 24.23 -2.08
CA LYS A 88 16.64 23.38 -1.13
C LYS A 88 16.10 21.95 -1.10
N LEU A 89 14.79 21.79 -1.13
CA LEU A 89 14.15 20.47 -1.13
C LEU A 89 14.49 19.67 -2.39
N ASN A 90 14.53 20.32 -3.56
CA ASN A 90 14.94 19.66 -4.79
C ASN A 90 16.40 19.19 -4.75
N ASP A 91 17.31 20.00 -4.19
CA ASP A 91 18.73 19.64 -4.04
C ASP A 91 18.90 18.40 -3.15
N ILE A 92 18.12 18.29 -2.07
CA ILE A 92 18.14 17.12 -1.19
C ILE A 92 17.56 15.89 -1.89
N VAL A 93 16.46 16.04 -2.63
CA VAL A 93 15.88 14.95 -3.41
C VAL A 93 16.88 14.44 -4.45
N GLU A 94 17.62 15.33 -5.13
CA GLU A 94 18.69 14.96 -6.05
C GLU A 94 19.79 14.15 -5.34
N ARG A 95 20.17 14.52 -4.12
CA ARG A 95 21.13 13.75 -3.31
C ARG A 95 20.59 12.39 -2.90
N ILE A 96 19.34 12.30 -2.48
CA ILE A 96 18.69 11.01 -2.16
C ILE A 96 18.75 10.09 -3.39
N PHE A 97 18.46 10.64 -4.56
CA PHE A 97 18.53 9.90 -5.82
C PHE A 97 19.96 9.42 -6.12
N ASP A 98 20.98 10.29 -5.97
CA ASP A 98 22.39 9.91 -6.16
C ASP A 98 22.82 8.81 -5.19
N ILE A 99 22.37 8.85 -3.93
CA ILE A 99 22.62 7.81 -2.93
C ILE A 99 22.02 6.48 -3.40
N ILE A 100 20.75 6.48 -3.83
CA ILE A 100 20.08 5.27 -4.33
C ILE A 100 20.84 4.68 -5.52
N GLU A 101 21.12 5.50 -6.54
CA GLU A 101 21.74 5.05 -7.79
C GLU A 101 23.19 4.61 -7.61
N ARG A 102 24.01 5.39 -6.90
CA ARG A 102 25.46 5.18 -6.86
C ARG A 102 25.94 4.38 -5.66
N ARG A 103 25.19 4.37 -4.56
CA ARG A 103 25.63 3.73 -3.31
C ARG A 103 24.83 2.49 -2.95
N LEU A 104 23.51 2.55 -3.11
CA LEU A 104 22.63 1.45 -2.70
C LEU A 104 22.42 0.39 -3.80
N GLY A 105 22.77 0.71 -5.05
CA GLY A 105 22.67 -0.21 -6.18
C GLY A 105 21.40 -0.03 -7.03
N GLY A 106 20.80 1.17 -7.01
CA GLY A 106 19.66 1.55 -7.84
C GLY A 106 18.30 1.17 -7.23
N ILE A 107 17.26 1.20 -8.07
CA ILE A 107 15.86 1.02 -7.65
C ILE A 107 15.61 -0.29 -6.88
N SER A 108 16.36 -1.37 -7.17
CA SER A 108 16.22 -2.65 -6.46
C SER A 108 16.51 -2.55 -4.96
N ALA A 109 17.29 -1.55 -4.54
CA ALA A 109 17.60 -1.32 -3.13
C ALA A 109 16.38 -0.83 -2.32
N ILE A 110 15.39 -0.25 -3.01
CA ILE A 110 14.20 0.33 -2.39
C ILE A 110 12.92 -0.46 -2.69
N ASP A 111 13.02 -1.62 -3.36
CA ASP A 111 11.87 -2.46 -3.73
C ASP A 111 10.99 -2.86 -2.54
N ASN A 112 11.59 -3.08 -1.37
CA ASN A 112 10.88 -3.49 -0.14
C ASN A 112 10.48 -2.32 0.76
N LEU A 113 10.83 -1.09 0.38
CA LEU A 113 10.69 0.07 1.25
C LEU A 113 9.43 0.87 0.97
N ASP A 114 8.61 0.50 -0.02
CA ASP A 114 7.39 1.22 -0.40
C ASP A 114 7.66 2.72 -0.58
N VAL A 115 8.70 3.09 -1.32
CA VAL A 115 9.05 4.49 -1.65
C VAL A 115 9.30 4.67 -3.16
N ARG A 116 8.90 3.66 -3.95
CA ARG A 116 9.16 3.60 -5.39
C ARG A 116 8.39 4.67 -6.17
N ASP A 117 7.22 5.08 -5.70
CA ASP A 117 6.41 6.11 -6.33
C ASP A 117 7.10 7.48 -6.29
N PHE A 118 7.70 7.84 -5.15
CA PHE A 118 8.53 9.02 -5.00
C PHE A 118 9.73 8.98 -5.96
N TYR A 119 10.48 7.88 -5.94
CA TYR A 119 11.64 7.69 -6.79
C TYR A 119 11.26 7.83 -8.27
N GLN A 120 10.22 7.11 -8.74
CA GLN A 120 9.80 7.13 -10.14
C GLN A 120 9.20 8.49 -10.55
N SER A 121 8.47 9.17 -9.66
CA SER A 121 7.97 10.53 -9.92
C SER A 121 9.13 11.50 -10.15
N PHE A 122 10.19 11.37 -9.35
CA PHE A 122 11.40 12.15 -9.52
C PHE A 122 12.17 11.77 -10.79
N THR A 123 12.33 10.47 -11.08
CA THR A 123 12.94 9.99 -12.34
C THR A 123 12.20 10.53 -13.56
N TYR A 124 10.87 10.55 -13.55
CA TYR A 124 10.10 11.12 -14.66
C TYR A 124 10.37 12.63 -14.80
N LYS A 125 10.42 13.36 -13.68
CA LYS A 125 10.72 14.81 -13.67
C LYS A 125 12.08 15.11 -14.32
N THR A 126 13.11 14.31 -14.03
CA THR A 126 14.49 14.54 -14.46
C THR A 126 14.78 13.97 -15.85
N ASN A 127 14.34 12.74 -16.09
CA ASN A 127 14.71 11.97 -17.29
C ASN A 127 13.61 11.94 -18.35
N LEU A 128 12.42 12.47 -18.05
CA LEU A 128 11.25 12.42 -18.93
C LEU A 128 10.79 10.98 -19.25
N CYS A 129 11.19 10.01 -18.43
CA CYS A 129 10.81 8.62 -18.58
C CYS A 129 10.78 7.87 -17.24
N VAL A 130 9.98 6.82 -17.19
CA VAL A 130 10.01 5.74 -16.20
C VAL A 130 10.07 4.45 -16.98
N SER A 131 11.05 3.61 -16.68
CA SER A 131 11.18 2.28 -17.26
C SER A 131 11.40 1.29 -16.14
N ASP A 132 10.56 0.27 -16.08
CA ASP A 132 10.71 -0.89 -15.21
C ASP A 132 10.63 -2.17 -16.07
N ASN A 133 10.81 -3.33 -15.47
CA ASN A 133 10.85 -4.61 -16.17
C ASN A 133 9.59 -4.90 -17.01
N PHE A 134 8.45 -4.33 -16.63
CA PHE A 134 7.14 -4.63 -17.22
C PHE A 134 6.32 -3.43 -17.65
N CYS A 135 6.86 -2.21 -17.53
CA CYS A 135 6.16 -1.00 -17.97
C CYS A 135 7.15 0.07 -18.41
N VAL A 136 6.70 0.91 -19.33
CA VAL A 136 7.42 2.10 -19.78
C VAL A 136 6.45 3.26 -19.89
N VAL A 137 6.86 4.40 -19.36
CA VAL A 137 6.20 5.70 -19.49
C VAL A 137 7.22 6.67 -20.05
N ASN A 138 7.02 7.14 -21.29
CA ASN A 138 7.96 8.02 -21.97
C ASN A 138 7.27 9.31 -22.36
N SER A 139 7.77 10.44 -21.87
CA SER A 139 7.30 11.75 -22.30
C SER A 139 7.30 11.85 -23.83
N VAL A 140 6.33 12.56 -24.39
CA VAL A 140 6.31 12.83 -25.84
C VAL A 140 7.50 13.65 -26.31
N LEU A 141 8.20 14.31 -25.40
CA LEU A 141 9.42 15.09 -25.65
C LEU A 141 10.71 14.29 -25.47
N LEU A 142 10.66 13.03 -25.00
CA LEU A 142 11.85 12.24 -24.71
C LEU A 142 12.76 12.06 -25.95
N PHE A 143 12.16 11.85 -27.12
CA PHE A 143 12.88 11.68 -28.38
C PHE A 143 12.45 12.75 -29.39
N SER A 144 13.31 13.75 -29.60
CA SER A 144 13.08 14.91 -30.48
C SER A 144 12.51 14.50 -31.84
N ASP A 145 13.09 13.47 -32.45
CA ASP A 145 12.80 13.03 -33.82
C ASP A 145 11.39 12.41 -33.95
N SER A 146 10.83 11.92 -32.85
CA SER A 146 9.50 11.32 -32.80
C SER A 146 8.38 12.31 -32.41
N THR A 147 8.76 13.49 -31.88
CA THR A 147 7.82 14.45 -31.27
C THR A 147 6.70 14.84 -32.23
N LYS A 148 7.02 15.13 -33.49
CA LYS A 148 6.03 15.55 -34.50
C LYS A 148 4.98 14.47 -34.75
N TRP A 149 5.39 13.20 -34.82
CA TRP A 149 4.47 12.08 -34.99
C TRP A 149 3.62 11.85 -33.74
N ARG A 150 4.22 11.91 -32.53
CA ARG A 150 3.49 11.79 -31.26
C ARG A 150 2.43 12.88 -31.10
N LEU A 151 2.77 14.13 -31.41
CA LEU A 151 1.83 15.26 -31.38
C LEU A 151 0.69 15.09 -32.38
N LYS A 152 0.94 14.50 -33.55
CA LYS A 152 -0.13 14.18 -34.52
C LYS A 152 -1.14 13.19 -33.92
N ASN A 153 -0.69 12.19 -33.16
CA ASN A 153 -1.58 11.24 -32.51
C ASN A 153 -2.30 11.88 -31.31
N LEU A 154 -1.62 12.73 -30.56
CA LEU A 154 -2.19 13.45 -29.42
C LEU A 154 -3.24 14.52 -29.82
N ALA A 155 -3.21 15.00 -31.06
CA ALA A 155 -4.17 16.00 -31.55
C ALA A 155 -5.64 15.55 -31.42
N ARG A 156 -5.91 14.24 -31.44
CA ARG A 156 -7.27 13.70 -31.21
C ARG A 156 -7.82 13.99 -29.81
N TYR A 157 -6.92 14.24 -28.85
CA TYR A 157 -7.25 14.63 -27.47
C TYR A 157 -7.18 16.15 -27.26
N GLY A 158 -7.03 16.94 -28.34
CA GLY A 158 -6.88 18.40 -28.24
C GLY A 158 -5.49 18.86 -27.78
N ILE A 159 -4.47 17.99 -27.86
CA ILE A 159 -3.10 18.31 -27.44
C ILE A 159 -2.20 18.51 -28.68
N ASP A 160 -1.51 19.63 -28.74
CA ASP A 160 -0.63 20.01 -29.85
C ASP A 160 0.64 20.73 -29.37
N ALA A 161 1.45 21.24 -30.31
CA ALA A 161 2.71 21.91 -30.02
C ALA A 161 2.58 23.18 -29.15
N SER A 162 1.38 23.77 -29.09
CA SER A 162 1.07 24.94 -28.27
C SER A 162 0.57 24.60 -26.87
N THR A 163 0.23 23.32 -26.61
CA THR A 163 -0.23 22.89 -25.30
C THR A 163 0.86 23.14 -24.26
N PRO A 164 0.56 23.79 -23.13
CA PRO A 164 1.54 24.03 -22.09
C PRO A 164 1.99 22.71 -21.45
N ASN A 165 3.24 22.69 -20.98
CA ASN A 165 3.81 21.58 -20.24
C ASN A 165 3.73 20.22 -20.94
N LEU A 166 4.02 20.19 -22.26
CA LEU A 166 4.04 18.97 -23.08
C LEU A 166 4.81 17.79 -22.48
N LYS A 167 5.81 18.07 -21.62
CA LYS A 167 6.61 17.06 -20.93
C LYS A 167 5.78 16.10 -20.06
N TYR A 168 4.59 16.49 -19.60
CA TYR A 168 3.71 15.65 -18.78
C TYR A 168 2.78 14.76 -19.59
N TYR A 169 2.73 14.92 -20.91
CA TYR A 169 2.08 13.96 -21.78
C TYR A 169 3.08 12.89 -22.19
N ALA A 170 2.69 11.64 -22.08
CA ALA A 170 3.56 10.49 -22.32
C ALA A 170 2.88 9.40 -23.13
N SER A 171 3.70 8.58 -23.77
CA SER A 171 3.30 7.25 -24.25
C SER A 171 3.46 6.24 -23.12
N VAL A 172 2.54 5.30 -23.01
CA VAL A 172 2.56 4.20 -22.03
C VAL A 172 2.50 2.85 -22.72
N HIS A 173 3.27 1.90 -22.19
CA HIS A 173 3.35 0.53 -22.69
C HIS A 173 3.63 -0.45 -21.54
N GLY A 174 3.01 -1.62 -21.55
CA GLY A 174 3.23 -2.69 -20.59
C GLY A 174 2.08 -2.90 -19.61
N PHE A 175 2.37 -3.54 -18.48
CA PHE A 175 1.38 -3.85 -17.45
C PHE A 175 1.14 -2.66 -16.55
N PHE A 176 -0.13 -2.35 -16.28
CA PHE A 176 -0.50 -1.30 -15.35
C PHE A 176 -1.64 -1.75 -14.45
N GLY A 177 -1.50 -1.48 -13.16
CA GLY A 177 -2.47 -1.83 -12.15
C GLY A 177 -3.65 -0.85 -12.17
N LEU A 178 -4.86 -1.38 -12.11
CA LEU A 178 -6.08 -0.61 -12.10
C LEU A 178 -6.29 0.08 -10.76
N ASP A 179 -6.73 1.33 -10.80
CA ASP A 179 -7.16 2.05 -9.59
C ASP A 179 -8.44 1.44 -9.00
N VAL A 180 -8.50 1.41 -7.67
CA VAL A 180 -9.64 0.83 -6.96
C VAL A 180 -10.87 1.74 -7.05
N ASP A 181 -10.68 3.04 -6.98
CA ASP A 181 -11.77 4.01 -6.93
C ASP A 181 -12.39 4.20 -8.32
N ASP A 182 -11.59 4.14 -9.40
CA ASP A 182 -12.09 4.31 -10.76
C ASP A 182 -12.70 3.02 -11.35
N PHE A 183 -12.07 1.86 -11.10
CA PHE A 183 -12.47 0.59 -11.73
C PHE A 183 -13.29 -0.33 -10.82
N PHE A 184 -13.30 -0.14 -9.49
CA PHE A 184 -13.94 -1.04 -8.52
C PHE A 184 -14.85 -0.30 -7.51
N SER A 185 -15.53 0.77 -7.91
CA SER A 185 -16.35 1.58 -7.00
C SER A 185 -17.75 1.02 -6.72
N VAL A 186 -18.30 1.35 -5.54
CA VAL A 186 -19.70 1.06 -5.16
C VAL A 186 -20.09 -0.41 -5.37
N TRP A 187 -19.21 -1.33 -4.97
CA TRP A 187 -19.43 -2.78 -5.06
C TRP A 187 -19.52 -3.35 -6.49
N ASN A 188 -19.10 -2.57 -7.50
CA ASN A 188 -19.15 -2.97 -8.90
C ASN A 188 -17.77 -2.84 -9.55
N PHE A 189 -17.50 -3.75 -10.48
CA PHE A 189 -16.38 -3.65 -11.40
C PHE A 189 -16.82 -2.92 -12.67
N TYR A 190 -16.11 -1.85 -13.03
CA TYR A 190 -16.34 -1.04 -14.22
C TYR A 190 -15.19 -1.22 -15.21
N PRO A 191 -15.26 -2.22 -16.11
CA PRO A 191 -14.18 -2.52 -17.06
C PRO A 191 -14.20 -1.56 -18.26
N SER A 192 -14.06 -0.27 -17.99
CA SER A 192 -14.12 0.77 -19.02
C SER A 192 -13.19 1.93 -18.72
N ILE A 193 -12.38 2.30 -19.70
CA ILE A 193 -11.63 3.58 -19.73
C ILE A 193 -12.54 4.60 -20.44
N ARG A 194 -12.82 5.73 -19.79
CA ARG A 194 -13.85 6.68 -20.25
C ARG A 194 -13.24 8.04 -20.60
N PRO A 195 -13.75 8.74 -21.63
CA PRO A 195 -13.37 10.12 -21.88
C PRO A 195 -13.71 10.99 -20.66
N ASP A 196 -12.86 11.97 -20.36
CA ASP A 196 -13.04 12.95 -19.29
C ASP A 196 -13.19 12.38 -17.86
N ALA A 197 -12.91 11.09 -17.66
CA ALA A 197 -12.82 10.47 -16.34
C ALA A 197 -11.38 10.49 -15.80
N ASP A 198 -11.23 10.32 -14.48
CA ASP A 198 -9.94 9.89 -13.94
C ASP A 198 -9.76 8.42 -14.37
N ASN A 199 -8.87 8.15 -15.33
CA ASN A 199 -8.54 6.79 -15.75
C ASN A 199 -7.19 6.41 -15.15
N ARG A 200 -7.12 6.47 -13.82
CA ARG A 200 -5.86 6.34 -13.10
C ARG A 200 -5.39 4.89 -13.13
N ILE A 201 -4.12 4.71 -13.49
CA ILE A 201 -3.47 3.41 -13.52
C ILE A 201 -2.07 3.53 -12.89
N TYR A 202 -1.56 2.43 -12.36
CA TYR A 202 -0.33 2.39 -11.59
C TYR A 202 0.71 1.52 -12.26
N THR A 203 1.98 1.92 -12.24
CA THR A 203 3.06 1.03 -12.66
C THR A 203 3.21 -0.16 -11.70
N PRO A 204 3.70 -1.33 -12.17
CA PRO A 204 3.89 -2.51 -11.34
C PRO A 204 4.77 -2.28 -10.13
N ASP A 205 4.34 -2.84 -8.99
CA ASP A 205 5.07 -2.82 -7.72
C ASP A 205 5.52 -1.41 -7.29
N SER A 206 4.83 -0.37 -7.76
CA SER A 206 4.94 0.99 -7.26
C SER A 206 3.57 1.65 -7.22
N ASN A 207 3.49 2.79 -6.52
CA ASN A 207 2.32 3.65 -6.52
C ASN A 207 2.47 4.85 -7.47
N PHE A 208 3.46 4.81 -8.38
CA PHE A 208 3.55 5.82 -9.45
C PHE A 208 2.37 5.63 -10.39
N SER A 209 1.63 6.72 -10.59
CA SER A 209 0.36 6.69 -11.30
C SER A 209 0.35 7.63 -12.49
N VAL A 210 -0.42 7.24 -13.50
CA VAL A 210 -0.68 8.04 -14.69
C VAL A 210 -2.16 7.98 -15.00
N ASN A 211 -2.69 9.01 -15.66
CA ASN A 211 -4.08 9.05 -16.10
C ASN A 211 -4.16 8.81 -17.61
N LEU A 212 -4.83 7.74 -18.03
CA LEU A 212 -4.96 7.38 -19.44
C LEU A 212 -5.83 8.37 -20.23
N LEU A 213 -5.33 8.74 -21.42
CA LEU A 213 -6.06 9.57 -22.36
C LEU A 213 -6.88 8.71 -23.32
N THR A 214 -8.17 9.00 -23.39
CA THR A 214 -9.07 8.41 -24.38
C THR A 214 -10.05 9.44 -24.92
N ASP A 215 -10.37 9.34 -26.22
CA ASP A 215 -11.35 10.16 -26.93
C ASP A 215 -12.71 9.45 -27.07
N LYS A 216 -12.76 8.16 -26.69
CA LYS A 216 -13.95 7.32 -26.65
C LYS A 216 -13.91 6.36 -25.49
N GLU A 217 -15.06 5.81 -25.11
CA GLU A 217 -15.09 4.72 -24.13
C GLU A 217 -14.40 3.47 -24.71
N ILE A 218 -13.48 2.90 -23.95
CA ILE A 218 -12.81 1.63 -24.26
C ILE A 218 -13.24 0.63 -23.19
N LYS A 219 -14.05 -0.36 -23.59
CA LYS A 219 -14.46 -1.47 -22.73
C LYS A 219 -13.46 -2.62 -22.86
N PHE A 220 -13.19 -3.30 -21.75
CA PHE A 220 -12.38 -4.50 -21.72
C PHE A 220 -13.09 -5.61 -20.96
N ASP A 221 -12.53 -6.81 -20.99
CA ASP A 221 -13.10 -7.99 -20.33
C ASP A 221 -12.27 -8.36 -19.09
N ILE A 222 -12.88 -9.10 -18.17
CA ILE A 222 -12.21 -9.73 -17.03
C ILE A 222 -11.03 -10.60 -17.51
N ASP A 223 -11.19 -11.28 -18.65
CA ASP A 223 -10.15 -12.09 -19.29
C ASP A 223 -8.91 -11.29 -19.73
N SER A 224 -9.03 -9.96 -19.82
CA SER A 224 -7.91 -9.07 -20.15
C SER A 224 -7.07 -8.69 -18.92
N LEU A 225 -7.44 -9.18 -17.73
CA LEU A 225 -6.79 -8.85 -16.47
C LEU A 225 -5.70 -9.85 -16.09
N TYR A 226 -4.75 -9.31 -15.33
CA TYR A 226 -3.59 -10.02 -14.85
C TYR A 226 -3.40 -9.83 -13.35
N LEU A 227 -2.85 -10.85 -12.71
CA LEU A 227 -2.40 -10.84 -11.32
C LEU A 227 -0.88 -10.82 -11.29
N SER A 228 -0.30 -9.94 -10.46
CA SER A 228 1.15 -9.91 -10.27
C SER A 228 1.62 -11.14 -9.48
N LYS A 229 2.89 -11.52 -9.66
CA LYS A 229 3.55 -12.57 -8.89
C LYS A 229 3.54 -12.29 -7.40
N SER A 230 3.74 -11.02 -7.00
CA SER A 230 3.75 -10.62 -5.60
C SER A 230 2.41 -10.93 -4.94
N ASP A 231 1.30 -10.52 -5.58
CA ASP A 231 -0.05 -10.77 -5.07
C ASP A 231 -0.45 -12.26 -5.17
N PHE A 232 -0.04 -12.96 -6.23
CA PHE A 232 -0.23 -14.41 -6.36
C PHE A 232 0.40 -15.17 -5.18
N LEU A 233 1.63 -14.81 -4.80
CA LEU A 233 2.32 -15.42 -3.66
C LEU A 233 1.64 -15.07 -2.33
N THR A 234 1.18 -13.83 -2.16
CA THR A 234 0.41 -13.44 -0.97
C THR A 234 -0.85 -14.31 -0.82
N ILE A 235 -1.64 -14.46 -1.89
CA ILE A 235 -2.84 -15.29 -1.87
C ILE A 235 -2.49 -16.75 -1.54
N LYS A 236 -1.48 -17.30 -2.22
CA LYS A 236 -1.04 -18.68 -2.01
C LYS A 236 -0.63 -18.94 -0.56
N ASN A 237 0.12 -18.02 0.06
CA ASN A 237 0.55 -18.14 1.44
C ASN A 237 -0.65 -18.12 2.41
N VAL A 238 -1.64 -17.25 2.14
CA VAL A 238 -2.87 -17.17 2.94
C VAL A 238 -3.69 -18.47 2.82
N ILE A 239 -3.88 -18.98 1.60
CA ILE A 239 -4.60 -20.25 1.35
C ILE A 239 -3.91 -21.42 2.07
N ASN A 240 -2.58 -21.46 2.08
CA ASN A 240 -1.81 -22.50 2.75
C ASN A 240 -1.74 -22.34 4.28
N ASN A 241 -2.31 -21.27 4.85
CA ASN A 241 -2.14 -20.87 6.26
C ASN A 241 -0.66 -20.68 6.66
N GLU A 242 0.19 -20.29 5.72
CA GLU A 242 1.59 -19.97 5.98
C GLU A 242 1.68 -18.55 6.59
N GLY A 243 1.52 -18.46 7.91
CA GLY A 243 1.77 -17.22 8.66
C GLY A 243 0.62 -16.19 8.66
N SER A 244 -0.60 -16.58 8.30
CA SER A 244 -1.80 -15.72 8.43
C SER A 244 -2.95 -16.46 9.11
N ASP A 245 -3.86 -15.72 9.73
CA ASP A 245 -5.13 -16.18 10.29
C ASP A 245 -6.21 -16.40 9.21
N GLY A 246 -5.80 -16.60 7.96
CA GLY A 246 -6.68 -16.67 6.80
C GLY A 246 -7.14 -15.29 6.29
N VAL A 247 -6.63 -14.20 6.86
CA VAL A 247 -6.97 -12.83 6.43
C VAL A 247 -5.92 -12.30 5.46
N MET A 248 -6.37 -11.87 4.28
CA MET A 248 -5.51 -11.17 3.33
C MET A 248 -5.07 -9.81 3.91
N PRO A 249 -3.76 -9.49 3.91
CA PRO A 249 -3.31 -8.17 4.33
C PRO A 249 -3.83 -7.10 3.36
N LYS A 250 -4.09 -5.90 3.86
CA LYS A 250 -4.36 -4.75 2.99
C LYS A 250 -3.02 -4.20 2.51
N LYS A 251 -2.86 -4.14 1.19
CA LYS A 251 -1.64 -3.69 0.53
C LYS A 251 -1.86 -2.40 -0.27
N TYR A 252 -3.04 -2.27 -0.88
CA TYR A 252 -3.38 -1.14 -1.73
C TYR A 252 -4.43 -0.26 -1.08
N ARG A 253 -4.32 1.03 -1.32
CA ARG A 253 -5.35 1.99 -0.87
C ARG A 253 -6.66 1.66 -1.59
N ALA A 254 -7.71 1.46 -0.81
CA ALA A 254 -9.06 1.26 -1.31
C ALA A 254 -10.01 2.16 -0.53
N TYR A 255 -10.89 2.89 -1.21
CA TYR A 255 -11.95 3.63 -0.57
C TYR A 255 -13.08 2.69 -0.12
N ILE A 256 -12.94 2.12 1.07
CA ILE A 256 -14.06 1.42 1.71
C ILE A 256 -14.97 2.47 2.34
N MET A 257 -16.30 2.36 2.21
CA MET A 257 -17.30 3.27 2.80
C MET A 257 -17.08 3.60 4.30
N SER A 258 -16.32 2.79 5.03
CA SER A 258 -15.85 3.12 6.39
C SER A 258 -14.96 4.36 6.46
N ASN A 259 -14.35 4.80 5.34
CA ASN A 259 -13.49 5.98 5.21
C ASN A 259 -14.27 7.29 5.02
N LEU A 260 -15.61 7.27 5.15
CA LEU A 260 -16.45 8.47 5.08
C LEU A 260 -16.01 9.56 6.07
N HIS A 261 -15.38 9.16 7.18
CA HIS A 261 -14.81 10.08 8.15
C HIS A 261 -13.58 10.83 7.60
N ILE A 262 -12.71 10.16 6.83
CA ILE A 262 -11.56 10.78 6.15
C ILE A 262 -12.06 11.73 5.06
N TRP A 263 -13.02 11.30 4.25
CA TRP A 263 -13.62 12.15 3.23
C TRP A 263 -14.33 13.37 3.83
N ARG A 264 -15.04 13.22 4.97
CA ARG A 264 -15.63 14.37 5.68
C ARG A 264 -14.58 15.38 6.14
N THR A 265 -13.45 14.92 6.67
CA THR A 265 -12.37 15.80 7.11
C THR A 265 -11.73 16.55 5.93
N VAL A 266 -11.57 15.89 4.79
CA VAL A 266 -11.02 16.49 3.56
C VAL A 266 -12.01 17.44 2.89
N ALA A 267 -13.30 17.09 2.83
CA ALA A 267 -14.32 17.86 2.11
C ALA A 267 -14.89 19.03 2.91
N PHE A 268 -14.92 18.96 4.24
CA PHE A 268 -15.54 19.98 5.10
C PHE A 268 -14.58 20.66 6.07
N GLY A 269 -13.28 20.34 6.00
CA GLY A 269 -12.28 20.80 6.96
C GLY A 269 -12.48 20.19 8.35
N SER A 270 -11.44 20.28 9.18
CA SER A 270 -11.53 19.90 10.59
C SER A 270 -12.65 20.71 11.27
N PRO A 271 -13.53 20.09 12.08
CA PRO A 271 -14.48 20.85 12.89
C PRO A 271 -13.71 21.84 13.76
N PRO A 272 -14.23 23.06 13.99
CA PRO A 272 -13.59 24.02 14.88
C PRO A 272 -13.36 23.37 16.24
N GLU A 273 -12.14 23.49 16.75
CA GLU A 273 -11.67 22.91 17.99
C GLU A 273 -12.61 23.22 19.16
N THR A 274 -13.46 22.25 19.54
CA THR A 274 -13.88 22.16 20.93
C THR A 274 -12.77 21.44 21.67
N GLY A 275 -11.99 22.24 22.40
CA GLY A 275 -10.84 21.83 23.19
C GLY A 275 -11.07 20.53 23.96
N GLY A 276 -10.36 19.50 23.51
CA GLY A 276 -10.11 18.27 24.24
C GLY A 276 -8.84 17.71 23.66
N LYS A 277 -7.72 17.83 24.39
CA LYS A 277 -6.44 17.22 24.05
C LYS A 277 -6.68 15.75 23.67
N LEU A 278 -6.66 15.44 22.37
CA LEU A 278 -6.52 14.08 21.88
C LEU A 278 -5.07 13.71 22.09
N THR A 279 -4.79 13.20 23.28
CA THR A 279 -3.58 12.41 23.55
C THR A 279 -3.46 11.34 22.48
N GLN A 280 -2.26 11.19 21.90
CA GLN A 280 -1.85 10.01 21.14
C GLN A 280 -2.52 8.77 21.74
N SER A 281 -3.36 8.09 20.94
CA SER A 281 -3.99 6.87 21.40
C SER A 281 -2.89 5.86 21.68
N LYS A 282 -2.63 5.59 22.96
CA LYS A 282 -1.88 4.39 23.38
C LYS A 282 -2.43 3.21 22.60
N SER A 283 -1.53 2.32 22.16
CA SER A 283 -1.89 1.05 21.52
C SER A 283 -3.10 0.44 22.23
N LYS A 284 -4.17 0.17 21.48
CA LYS A 284 -5.33 -0.50 22.07
C LYS A 284 -4.83 -1.84 22.61
N PRO A 285 -5.00 -2.15 23.90
CA PRO A 285 -4.52 -3.40 24.46
C PRO A 285 -5.16 -4.56 23.70
N GLU A 286 -4.32 -5.51 23.27
CA GLU A 286 -4.75 -6.73 22.57
C GLU A 286 -5.89 -7.41 23.35
N ARG A 287 -7.01 -7.63 22.66
CA ARG A 287 -8.23 -8.14 23.29
C ARG A 287 -8.24 -9.66 23.21
N ILE A 288 -7.93 -10.32 24.32
CA ILE A 288 -8.05 -11.78 24.42
C ILE A 288 -9.52 -12.19 24.28
N SER A 289 -9.79 -13.15 23.39
CA SER A 289 -11.12 -13.72 23.17
C SER A 289 -11.66 -14.40 24.43
N LYS A 290 -12.98 -14.43 24.59
CA LYS A 290 -13.64 -15.03 25.77
C LYS A 290 -13.29 -16.52 25.98
N PRO A 291 -13.25 -17.38 24.95
CA PRO A 291 -12.84 -18.78 25.11
C PRO A 291 -11.39 -18.92 25.58
N MET A 292 -10.47 -18.10 25.04
CA MET A 292 -9.07 -18.13 25.44
C MET A 292 -8.89 -17.65 26.88
N ARG A 293 -9.67 -16.65 27.32
CA ARG A 293 -9.68 -16.20 28.72
C ARG A 293 -10.12 -17.32 29.68
N LEU A 294 -11.15 -18.09 29.31
CA LEU A 294 -11.59 -19.25 30.10
C LEU A 294 -10.53 -20.35 30.15
N ALA A 295 -9.87 -20.65 29.03
CA ALA A 295 -8.77 -21.60 28.98
C ALA A 295 -7.60 -21.19 29.88
N LEU A 296 -7.20 -19.90 29.83
CA LEU A 296 -6.17 -19.34 30.68
C LEU A 296 -6.53 -19.44 32.17
N GLN A 297 -7.78 -19.13 32.55
CA GLN A 297 -8.24 -19.28 33.94
C GLN A 297 -8.13 -20.73 34.44
N LEU A 298 -8.50 -21.72 33.60
CA LEU A 298 -8.41 -23.13 33.95
C LEU A 298 -6.96 -23.58 34.13
N LEU A 299 -6.06 -23.15 33.25
CA LEU A 299 -4.64 -23.46 33.33
C LEU A 299 -4.00 -22.81 34.56
N ILE A 300 -4.27 -21.52 34.80
CA ILE A 300 -3.73 -20.81 35.98
C ILE A 300 -4.22 -21.47 37.27
N ARG A 301 -5.50 -21.85 37.38
CA ARG A 301 -5.99 -22.57 38.58
C ARG A 301 -5.33 -23.94 38.76
N LYS A 302 -5.07 -24.66 37.66
CA LYS A 302 -4.41 -25.96 37.70
C LYS A 302 -2.95 -25.87 38.19
N PHE A 303 -2.22 -24.85 37.76
CA PHE A 303 -0.78 -24.72 38.04
C PHE A 303 -0.46 -23.84 39.25
N CYS A 304 -1.30 -22.86 39.58
CA CYS A 304 -1.07 -21.87 40.64
C CYS A 304 -2.04 -22.03 41.84
N GLY A 305 -3.00 -22.95 41.79
CA GLY A 305 -3.97 -23.23 42.87
C GLY A 305 -5.26 -22.40 42.79
N GLU A 306 -6.19 -22.61 43.73
CA GLU A 306 -7.53 -21.98 43.69
C GLU A 306 -7.58 -20.55 44.27
N ASN A 307 -6.64 -20.18 45.16
CA ASN A 307 -6.54 -18.84 45.76
C ASN A 307 -5.52 -17.99 45.02
N LEU A 308 -5.96 -17.38 43.93
CA LEU A 308 -5.10 -16.65 42.99
C LEU A 308 -5.05 -15.16 43.33
N GLU A 309 -3.94 -14.71 43.92
CA GLU A 309 -3.59 -13.29 43.92
C GLU A 309 -2.94 -12.94 42.57
N PRO A 310 -3.43 -11.91 41.85
CA PRO A 310 -2.91 -11.53 40.52
C PRO A 310 -1.39 -11.30 40.50
N SER A 311 -0.84 -10.70 41.54
CA SER A 311 0.59 -10.44 41.70
C SER A 311 1.44 -11.71 41.78
N LYS A 312 0.94 -12.76 42.45
CA LYS A 312 1.64 -14.05 42.52
C LYS A 312 1.68 -14.72 41.16
N VAL A 313 0.59 -14.65 40.41
CA VAL A 313 0.50 -15.22 39.05
C VAL A 313 1.40 -14.45 38.09
N ALA A 314 1.43 -13.11 38.17
CA ALA A 314 2.34 -12.28 37.38
C ALA A 314 3.82 -12.64 37.63
N ASN A 315 4.20 -12.81 38.90
CA ASN A 315 5.57 -13.21 39.26
C ASN A 315 5.93 -14.61 38.75
N ILE A 316 5.02 -15.58 38.86
CA ILE A 316 5.25 -16.96 38.36
C ILE A 316 5.42 -16.96 36.83
N LEU A 317 4.57 -16.23 36.10
CA LEU A 317 4.64 -16.16 34.64
C LEU A 317 5.89 -15.42 34.15
N THR A 318 6.29 -14.36 34.86
CA THR A 318 7.52 -13.62 34.55
C THR A 318 8.75 -14.49 34.80
N ALA A 319 8.80 -15.22 35.93
CA ALA A 319 9.88 -16.16 36.21
C ALA A 319 9.96 -17.31 35.18
N LEU A 320 8.81 -17.81 34.70
CA LEU A 320 8.74 -18.81 33.64
C LEU A 320 9.24 -18.26 32.28
N ALA A 321 8.92 -17.00 31.97
CA ALA A 321 9.42 -16.35 30.75
C ALA A 321 10.95 -16.23 30.79
N GLU A 322 11.49 -15.77 31.93
CA GLU A 322 12.94 -15.67 32.15
C GLU A 322 13.63 -17.04 32.06
N GLU A 323 13.05 -18.09 32.64
CA GLU A 323 13.57 -19.47 32.54
C GLU A 323 13.64 -19.96 31.08
N LYS A 324 12.75 -19.47 30.22
CA LYS A 324 12.70 -19.80 28.79
C LYS A 324 13.49 -18.85 27.90
N GLY A 325 14.19 -17.87 28.47
CA GLY A 325 15.00 -16.90 27.74
C GLY A 325 14.21 -15.75 27.12
N GLU A 326 12.95 -15.55 27.54
CA GLU A 326 12.08 -14.48 27.08
C GLU A 326 12.14 -13.29 28.06
N SER A 327 12.25 -12.06 27.55
CA SER A 327 12.38 -10.83 28.36
C SER A 327 11.05 -10.15 28.69
N TYR A 328 9.97 -10.94 28.80
CA TYR A 328 8.61 -10.42 28.97
C TYR A 328 8.21 -10.34 30.44
N THR A 329 7.66 -9.20 30.86
CA THR A 329 7.12 -9.00 32.22
C THR A 329 5.60 -8.93 32.19
N PHE A 330 4.95 -9.67 33.08
CA PHE A 330 3.50 -9.68 33.20
C PHE A 330 3.04 -8.63 34.21
N ASN A 331 2.07 -7.79 33.84
CA ASN A 331 1.49 -6.78 34.72
C ASN A 331 0.29 -7.33 35.51
N ASP A 332 0.28 -7.09 36.82
CA ASP A 332 -0.80 -7.37 37.77
C ASP A 332 -2.19 -6.94 37.28
N ASP A 333 -2.30 -5.78 36.62
CA ASP A 333 -3.58 -5.26 36.09
C ASP A 333 -4.11 -6.14 34.94
N THR A 334 -3.22 -6.63 34.08
CA THR A 334 -3.54 -7.52 32.97
C THR A 334 -3.99 -8.88 33.49
N ILE A 335 -3.27 -9.43 34.47
CA ILE A 335 -3.63 -10.70 35.14
C ILE A 335 -4.95 -10.56 35.89
N SER A 336 -5.16 -9.45 36.59
CA SER A 336 -6.42 -9.15 37.28
C SER A 336 -7.60 -9.17 36.30
N ASN A 337 -7.41 -8.61 35.10
CA ASN A 337 -8.44 -8.64 34.05
C ASN A 337 -8.70 -10.06 33.51
N TRP A 338 -7.69 -10.93 33.47
CA TRP A 338 -7.87 -12.33 33.08
C TRP A 338 -8.64 -13.12 34.15
N LEU A 339 -8.40 -12.84 35.44
CA LEU A 339 -9.02 -13.53 36.57
C LEU A 339 -10.40 -12.98 36.95
N LYS A 340 -10.87 -11.89 36.33
CA LYS A 340 -12.22 -11.37 36.55
C LYS A 340 -13.27 -12.44 36.21
N ASN A 341 -14.06 -12.81 37.20
CA ASN A 341 -15.15 -13.78 37.09
C ASN A 341 -16.22 -13.25 36.12
N GLU A 342 -16.32 -13.85 34.92
CA GLU A 342 -17.64 -13.98 34.31
C GLU A 342 -18.29 -15.19 34.97
N ILE A 343 -19.27 -14.92 35.84
CA ILE A 343 -20.09 -15.95 36.48
C ILE A 343 -20.80 -16.72 35.36
N VAL A 344 -20.22 -17.82 34.90
CA VAL A 344 -20.95 -18.86 34.18
C VAL A 344 -21.46 -19.81 35.25
N VAL A 345 -22.69 -19.57 35.70
CA VAL A 345 -23.46 -20.55 36.45
C VAL A 345 -23.68 -21.75 35.53
N PHE A 346 -22.78 -22.73 35.57
CA PHE A 346 -23.15 -24.09 35.18
C PHE A 346 -24.10 -24.61 36.25
N LYS A 347 -25.41 -24.37 36.06
CA LYS A 347 -26.44 -25.15 36.73
C LYS A 347 -26.17 -26.61 36.37
N LYS A 348 -25.84 -27.42 37.38
CA LYS A 348 -25.87 -28.87 37.29
C LYS A 348 -27.19 -29.29 36.65
N LEU A 349 -27.12 -29.93 35.49
CA LEU A 349 -28.19 -30.81 35.03
C LEU A 349 -28.08 -32.06 35.90
N ASN A 350 -29.09 -32.25 36.75
CA ASN A 350 -29.40 -33.55 37.35
C ASN A 350 -29.93 -34.49 36.28
#